data_AF-A0A8H8IYP8-F1
#
_entry.id   AF-A0A8H8IYP8-F1
#
_cell.length_a   1.000
_cell.length_b   1.000
_cell.length_c   1.000
_cell.angle_alpha   90.00
_cell.angle_beta   90.00
_cell.angle_gamma   90.00
#
_symmetry.space_group_name_H-M   'P 1'
#
loop_
_entity.id
_entity.type
_entity.pdbx_description
1 polymer ?
#
loop_
_entity_poly.entity_id
_entity_poly.type
_entity_poly.pdbx_seq_one_letter_code
_entity_poly.pdbx_strand_id
1 'polypeptide(L)'
;MTPEQLKHTFTEASQITAAKYYLIASITMMAYDMILTFHQEFEYIWKRKKTIVSYLFLLNRYLNPCYYIITTTSYFDPHWTFNTWVESPGSHILTLLIMLAPYQVAADLSSSKELRHAHRI
;
A
#
# COMPACT_ATOMS: atom_id res chain seq x y z
N MET A 1 0.72 29.79 -27.64
CA MET A 1 1.55 29.35 -26.50
C MET A 1 2.70 30.33 -26.36
N THR A 2 2.84 31.01 -25.22
CA THR A 2 3.96 31.95 -25.01
C THR A 2 5.26 31.16 -24.74
N PRO A 3 6.44 31.71 -25.03
CA PRO A 3 7.72 31.05 -24.78
C PRO A 3 7.94 30.68 -23.30
N GLU A 4 7.30 31.42 -22.38
CA GLU A 4 7.22 31.11 -20.95
C GLU A 4 6.52 29.76 -20.70
N GLN A 5 5.31 29.58 -21.26
CA GLN A 5 4.50 28.36 -21.07
C GLN A 5 5.18 27.11 -21.65
N LEU A 6 5.89 27.27 -22.78
CA LEU A 6 6.71 26.20 -23.38
C LEU A 6 7.71 25.63 -22.36
N LYS A 7 8.48 26.48 -21.68
CA LYS A 7 9.50 26.02 -20.71
C LYS A 7 8.90 25.25 -19.55
N HIS A 8 7.75 25.69 -19.03
CA HIS A 8 7.04 24.99 -17.97
C HIS A 8 6.57 23.61 -18.41
N THR A 9 5.94 23.51 -19.59
CA THR A 9 5.44 22.21 -20.10
C THR A 9 6.56 21.19 -20.35
N PHE A 10 7.73 21.61 -20.87
CA PHE A 10 8.87 20.72 -21.04
C PHE A 10 9.43 20.23 -19.70
N THR A 11 9.47 21.12 -18.71
CA THR A 11 9.92 20.77 -17.36
C THR A 11 8.98 19.74 -16.74
N GLU A 12 7.67 19.97 -16.81
CA GLU A 12 6.65 19.05 -16.30
C GLU A 12 6.74 17.66 -16.95
N ALA A 13 6.91 17.60 -18.29
CA ALA A 13 7.08 16.34 -19.01
C ALA A 13 8.31 15.54 -18.54
N SER A 14 9.41 16.22 -18.23
CA SER A 14 10.62 15.59 -17.69
C SER A 14 10.39 14.99 -16.30
N GLN A 15 9.66 15.71 -15.43
CA GLN A 15 9.35 15.27 -14.07
C GLN A 15 8.44 14.05 -14.07
N ILE A 16 7.42 14.02 -14.95
CA ILE A 16 6.53 12.87 -15.11
C ILE A 16 7.30 11.62 -15.54
N THR A 17 8.27 11.79 -16.44
CA THR A 17 9.12 10.68 -16.90
C THR A 17 10.00 10.14 -15.76
N ALA A 18 10.62 11.02 -14.99
CA ALA A 18 11.40 10.61 -13.81
C ALA A 18 10.53 9.88 -12.77
N ALA A 19 9.30 10.36 -12.53
CA ALA A 19 8.35 9.72 -11.63
C ALA A 19 7.99 8.31 -12.08
N LYS A 20 7.82 8.06 -13.38
CA LYS A 20 7.54 6.72 -13.93
C LYS A 20 8.64 5.72 -13.59
N TYR A 21 9.91 6.10 -13.77
CA TYR A 21 11.04 5.23 -13.40
C TYR A 21 11.12 4.98 -11.90
N TYR A 22 10.85 6.01 -11.09
CA TYR A 22 10.81 5.88 -9.63
C TYR A 22 9.71 4.91 -9.16
N LEU A 23 8.53 4.95 -9.77
CA LEU A 23 7.42 4.03 -9.44
C LEU A 23 7.79 2.57 -9.73
N ILE A 24 8.43 2.30 -10.88
CA ILE A 24 8.89 0.95 -11.23
C ILE A 24 9.97 0.47 -10.24
N ALA A 25 10.92 1.34 -9.89
CA ALA A 25 11.95 1.01 -8.90
C ALA A 25 11.33 0.70 -7.53
N SER A 26 10.33 1.48 -7.12
CA SER A 26 9.61 1.30 -5.85
C SER A 26 8.84 -0.02 -5.81
N ILE A 27 8.13 -0.40 -6.88
CA ILE A 27 7.46 -1.70 -6.98
C ILE A 27 8.47 -2.85 -6.93
N THR A 28 9.58 -2.71 -7.64
CA THR A 28 10.62 -3.74 -7.69
C THR A 28 11.20 -3.98 -6.29
N MET A 29 11.48 -2.90 -5.55
CA MET A 29 11.97 -2.98 -4.17
C MET A 29 10.93 -3.59 -3.23
N MET A 30 9.66 -3.21 -3.37
CA MET A 30 8.56 -3.78 -2.58
C MET A 30 8.38 -5.28 -2.85
N ALA A 31 8.40 -5.70 -4.12
CA ALA A 31 8.31 -7.10 -4.50
C ALA A 31 9.51 -7.91 -3.97
N TYR A 32 10.71 -7.33 -4.00
CA TYR A 32 11.91 -7.94 -3.45
C TYR A 32 11.77 -8.22 -1.94
N ASP A 33 11.26 -7.25 -1.18
CA ASP A 33 11.02 -7.41 0.27
C ASP A 33 10.01 -8.54 0.55
N MET A 34 8.92 -8.61 -0.23
CA MET A 34 7.93 -9.69 -0.10
C MET A 34 8.53 -11.08 -0.38
N ILE A 35 9.38 -11.21 -1.38
CA ILE A 35 10.03 -12.49 -1.71
C ILE A 35 10.96 -12.93 -0.56
N LEU A 36 11.69 -11.99 0.03
CA LEU A 36 12.62 -12.27 1.12
C LEU A 36 11.87 -12.78 2.36
N THR A 37 10.74 -12.18 2.70
CA THR A 37 9.94 -12.57 3.87
C THR A 37 9.04 -13.77 3.61
N PHE A 38 8.76 -14.08 2.35
CA PHE A 38 7.87 -15.19 1.96
C PHE A 38 8.33 -16.53 2.53
N HIS A 39 9.64 -16.78 2.60
CA HIS A 39 10.17 -18.02 3.17
C HIS A 39 9.76 -18.21 4.63
N GLN A 40 9.88 -17.16 5.44
CA GLN A 40 9.49 -17.17 6.84
C GLN A 40 7.97 -17.26 6.99
N GLU A 41 7.21 -16.52 6.18
CA GLU A 41 5.75 -16.62 6.15
C GLU A 41 5.30 -18.05 5.85
N PHE A 42 5.92 -18.69 4.86
CA PHE A 42 5.58 -20.05 4.48
C PHE A 42 5.76 -21.04 5.64
N GLU A 43 6.89 -20.94 6.34
CA GLU A 43 7.20 -21.82 7.46
C GLU A 43 6.30 -21.58 8.69
N TYR A 44 6.00 -20.33 9.02
CA TYR A 44 5.28 -20.00 10.25
C TYR A 44 3.75 -19.86 10.08
N ILE A 45 3.28 -19.42 8.92
CA ILE A 45 1.87 -19.11 8.66
C ILE A 45 1.25 -20.15 7.73
N TRP A 46 1.97 -20.60 6.70
CA TRP A 46 1.41 -21.54 5.74
C TRP A 46 1.46 -23.00 6.20
N LYS A 47 2.53 -23.40 6.91
CA LYS A 47 2.70 -24.76 7.45
C LYS A 47 1.86 -25.04 8.71
N ARG A 48 1.48 -24.01 9.47
CA ARG A 48 0.65 -24.18 10.68
C ARG A 48 -0.84 -24.25 10.35
N LYS A 49 -1.66 -24.65 11.32
CA LYS A 49 -3.13 -24.67 11.18
C LYS A 49 -3.61 -23.28 10.77
N LYS A 50 -4.20 -23.20 9.56
CA LYS A 50 -4.77 -21.98 8.99
C LYS A 50 -5.94 -21.51 9.86
N THR A 51 -5.72 -20.47 10.66
CA THR A 51 -6.79 -19.81 11.40
C THR A 51 -7.32 -18.63 10.61
N ILE A 52 -8.49 -18.10 10.99
CA ILE A 52 -9.05 -16.86 10.43
C ILE A 52 -8.02 -15.71 10.50
N VAL A 53 -7.23 -15.66 11.57
CA VAL A 53 -6.17 -14.67 11.76
C VAL A 53 -5.08 -14.77 10.69
N SER A 54 -4.71 -15.99 10.26
CA SER A 54 -3.74 -16.19 9.18
C SER A 54 -4.25 -15.66 7.84
N TYR A 55 -5.54 -15.83 7.54
CA TYR A 55 -6.15 -15.27 6.33
C TYR A 55 -6.26 -13.75 6.39
N LEU A 56 -6.61 -13.20 7.56
CA LEU A 56 -6.68 -11.75 7.78
C LEU A 56 -5.30 -11.09 7.60
N PHE A 57 -4.25 -11.73 8.12
CA PHE A 57 -2.86 -11.32 7.91
C PHE A 57 -2.48 -11.35 6.43
N LEU A 58 -2.85 -12.42 5.71
CA LEU A 58 -2.53 -12.54 4.29
C LEU A 58 -3.25 -11.46 3.45
N LEU A 59 -4.53 -11.23 3.72
CA LEU A 59 -5.29 -10.18 3.06
C LEU A 59 -4.63 -8.82 3.30
N ASN A 60 -4.30 -8.48 4.56
CA ASN A 60 -3.67 -7.20 4.86
C ASN A 60 -2.30 -7.04 4.18
N ARG A 61 -1.49 -8.11 4.11
CA ARG A 61 -0.15 -8.06 3.52
C ARG A 61 -0.13 -7.99 2.00
N TYR A 62 -1.05 -8.67 1.32
CA TYR A 62 -1.06 -8.75 -0.15
C TYR A 62 -2.02 -7.74 -0.80
N LEU A 63 -2.99 -7.18 -0.07
CA LEU A 63 -3.86 -6.11 -0.61
C LEU A 63 -3.09 -4.82 -0.89
N ASN A 64 -2.18 -4.41 0.00
CA ASN A 64 -1.34 -3.22 -0.18
C ASN A 64 -0.52 -3.23 -1.48
N PRO A 65 0.29 -4.27 -1.76
CA PRO A 65 1.08 -4.32 -2.99
C PRO A 65 0.20 -4.45 -4.23
N CYS A 66 -0.93 -5.17 -4.16
CA CYS A 66 -1.90 -5.21 -5.26
C CYS A 66 -2.45 -3.83 -5.59
N TYR A 67 -2.85 -3.05 -4.58
CA TYR A 67 -3.30 -1.67 -4.76
C TYR A 67 -2.20 -0.81 -5.41
N TYR A 68 -0.96 -0.95 -4.95
CA TYR A 68 0.18 -0.17 -5.45
C TYR A 68 0.53 -0.49 -6.92
N ILE A 69 0.36 -1.75 -7.33
CA ILE A 69 0.51 -2.16 -8.74
C ILE A 69 -0.57 -1.51 -9.60
N ILE A 70 -1.82 -1.56 -9.14
CA ILE A 70 -2.97 -0.98 -9.85
C ILE A 70 -2.77 0.53 -10.04
N THR A 71 -2.45 1.27 -8.97
CA THR A 71 -2.21 2.71 -9.05
C THR A 71 -1.05 3.05 -9.97
N THR A 72 0.00 2.24 -9.96
CA THR A 72 1.13 2.46 -10.87
C THR A 72 0.75 2.24 -12.32
N THR A 73 -0.02 1.19 -12.64
CA THR A 73 -0.51 0.99 -14.02
C THR A 73 -1.35 2.14 -14.54
N SER A 74 -2.12 2.80 -13.67
CA SER A 74 -2.86 4.04 -13.98
C SER A 74 -1.97 5.17 -14.45
N TYR A 75 -0.77 5.29 -13.88
CA TYR A 75 0.19 6.34 -14.25
C TYR A 75 0.84 6.10 -15.63
N PHE A 76 0.79 4.87 -16.13
CA PHE A 76 1.36 4.50 -17.44
C PHE A 76 0.35 4.60 -18.59
N ASP A 77 -0.94 4.40 -18.33
CA ASP A 77 -2.00 4.48 -19.35
C ASP A 77 -2.73 5.84 -19.33
N PRO A 78 -2.64 6.66 -20.40
CA PRO A 78 -3.37 7.93 -20.52
C PRO A 78 -4.90 7.78 -20.58
N HIS A 79 -5.43 6.61 -20.93
CA HIS A 79 -6.89 6.37 -21.01
C HIS A 79 -7.50 6.09 -19.64
N TRP A 80 -6.68 5.80 -18.62
CA TRP A 80 -7.13 5.73 -17.23
C TRP A 80 -7.27 7.14 -16.68
N THR A 81 -8.46 7.72 -16.80
CA THR A 81 -8.78 9.00 -16.19
C THR A 81 -8.68 8.88 -14.67
N PHE A 82 -7.65 9.51 -14.08
CA PHE A 82 -7.37 9.60 -12.64
C PHE A 82 -8.63 9.87 -11.79
N ASN A 83 -9.56 10.68 -12.31
CA ASN A 83 -10.83 11.02 -11.68
C ASN A 83 -11.72 9.78 -11.42
N THR A 84 -11.68 8.76 -12.28
CA THR A 84 -12.53 7.56 -12.11
C THR A 84 -12.09 6.68 -10.95
N TRP A 85 -10.80 6.65 -10.63
CA TRP A 85 -10.25 5.81 -9.56
C TRP A 85 -10.15 6.54 -8.23
N VAL A 86 -9.65 7.78 -8.24
CA VAL A 86 -9.51 8.58 -7.02
C VAL A 86 -10.86 9.01 -6.47
N GLU A 87 -11.84 9.36 -7.31
CA GLU A 87 -13.20 9.68 -6.83
C GLU A 87 -14.04 8.44 -6.55
N SER A 88 -13.55 7.23 -6.90
CA SER A 88 -14.27 6.01 -6.57
C SER A 88 -14.31 5.86 -5.03
N PRO A 89 -15.49 5.68 -4.42
CA PRO A 89 -15.61 5.49 -2.97
C PRO A 89 -14.72 4.35 -2.43
N GLY A 90 -14.43 3.36 -3.29
CA GLY A 90 -13.59 2.21 -2.96
C GLY A 90 -12.12 2.56 -2.68
N SER A 91 -11.53 3.54 -3.36
CA SER A 91 -10.12 3.92 -3.15
C SER A 91 -9.92 4.62 -1.80
N HIS A 92 -10.87 5.47 -1.39
CA HIS A 92 -10.88 6.16 -0.10
C HIS A 92 -11.11 5.20 1.07
N ILE A 93 -12.05 4.26 0.92
CA ILE A 93 -12.28 3.23 1.95
C ILE A 93 -11.05 2.33 2.11
N LEU A 94 -10.39 1.97 1.00
CA LEU A 94 -9.19 1.14 1.04
C LEU A 94 -8.00 1.87 1.66
N THR A 95 -7.78 3.14 1.32
CA THR A 95 -6.72 3.96 1.95
C THR A 95 -6.97 4.18 3.45
N LEU A 96 -8.22 4.39 3.86
CA LEU A 96 -8.60 4.44 5.28
C LEU A 96 -8.39 3.10 5.97
N LEU A 97 -8.77 1.97 5.35
CA LEU A 97 -8.54 0.63 5.93
C LEU A 97 -7.04 0.31 6.09
N ILE A 98 -6.21 0.71 5.13
CA ILE A 98 -4.76 0.48 5.16
C ILE A 98 -4.08 1.36 6.23
N MET A 99 -4.53 2.60 6.43
CA MET A 99 -4.01 3.47 7.50
C MET A 99 -4.55 3.11 8.89
N LEU A 100 -5.80 2.67 8.98
CA LEU A 100 -6.45 2.37 10.26
C LEU A 100 -6.15 0.96 10.76
N ALA A 101 -5.89 -0.02 9.90
CA ALA A 101 -5.56 -1.39 10.35
C ALA A 101 -4.35 -1.46 11.31
N PRO A 102 -3.19 -0.84 11.02
CA PRO A 102 -2.08 -0.82 11.96
C PRO A 102 -2.38 0.03 13.21
N TYR A 103 -3.15 1.12 13.07
CA TYR A 103 -3.54 1.98 14.20
C TYR A 103 -4.50 1.29 15.17
N GLN A 104 -5.54 0.61 14.65
CA GLN A 104 -6.52 -0.09 15.47
C GLN A 104 -5.89 -1.27 16.20
N VAL A 105 -5.02 -2.05 15.54
CA VAL A 105 -4.30 -3.16 16.18
C VAL A 105 -3.33 -2.64 17.25
N ALA A 106 -2.64 -1.51 17.00
CA ALA A 106 -1.78 -0.89 18.00
C ALA A 106 -2.57 -0.33 19.20
N ALA A 107 -3.72 0.30 18.95
CA ALA A 107 -4.61 0.81 19.99
C ALA A 107 -5.19 -0.32 20.85
N ASP A 108 -5.58 -1.44 20.25
CA ASP A 108 -6.16 -2.58 20.94
C ASP A 108 -5.11 -3.33 21.80
N LEU A 109 -3.87 -3.43 21.29
CA LEU A 109 -2.74 -3.96 22.07
C LEU A 109 -2.33 -3.05 23.23
N SER A 110 -2.41 -1.72 23.05
CA SER A 110 -2.16 -0.75 24.11
C SER A 110 -3.23 -0.85 25.20
N SER A 111 -4.52 -0.81 24.84
CA SER A 111 -5.64 -0.93 25.78
C SER A 111 -5.60 -2.26 26.56
N SER A 112 -5.28 -3.37 25.89
CA SER A 112 -5.15 -4.68 26.51
C SER A 112 -3.99 -4.77 27.53
N LYS A 113 -2.89 -4.05 27.32
CA LYS A 113 -1.76 -3.99 28.28
C LYS A 113 -2.11 -3.16 29.51
N GLU A 114 -2.78 -2.03 29.33
CA GLU A 114 -3.26 -1.16 30.41
C GLU A 114 -4.26 -1.91 31.32
N LEU A 115 -5.23 -2.62 30.73
CA LEU A 115 -6.21 -3.42 31.48
C LEU A 115 -5.55 -4.58 32.25
N ARG A 116 -4.52 -5.22 31.69
CA ARG A 116 -3.75 -6.29 32.38
C ARG A 116 -2.88 -5.78 33.52
N HIS A 117 -2.46 -4.52 33.50
CA HIS A 117 -1.79 -3.90 34.64
C HIS A 117 -2.79 -3.49 35.72
N ALA A 118 -3.93 -2.93 35.33
CA ALA A 118 -5.01 -2.54 36.25
C ALA A 118 -5.63 -3.72 37.03
N HIS A 119 -5.57 -4.93 36.49
CA HIS A 119 -6.08 -6.14 37.17
C HIS A 119 -5.03 -6.86 38.05
N ARG A 120 -3.78 -6.35 38.07
CA ARG A 120 -2.65 -6.95 38.80
C ARG A 120 -2.27 -6.15 40.06
N ILE A 121 -3.01 -5.09 40.36
CA ILE A 121 -2.97 -4.24 41.57
C ILE A 121 -4.23 -4.49 42.38
#